data_AF-A0A968T746-F1
#
_entry.id   AF-A0A968T746-F1
#
_cell.length_a   1.000
_cell.length_b   1.000
_cell.length_c   1.000
_cell.angle_alpha   90.00
_cell.angle_beta   90.00
_cell.angle_gamma   90.00
#
_symmetry.space_group_name_H-M   'P 1'
#
loop_
_entity.id
_entity.type
_entity.pdbx_description
1 polymer ?
#
loop_
_entity_poly.entity_id
_entity_poly.type
_entity_poly.pdbx_seq_one_letter_code
_entity_poly.pdbx_strand_id
1 'polypeptide(L)' 'MTFPILAVVGDLDFSSTAASADYLVANAPQAERVTMHGTAHVPNMERPEEFNRIVLEFLQR' A
#
# COMPACT_ATOMS: atom_id res chain seq x y z
N MET A 1 -3.26 -11.96 15.50
CA MET A 1 -2.11 -11.07 15.77
C MET A 1 -2.57 -9.64 15.47
N THR A 2 -2.37 -8.69 16.38
CA THR A 2 -2.77 -7.29 16.20
C THR A 2 -1.51 -6.44 16.06
N PHE A 3 -1.14 -6.12 14.83
CA PHE A 3 -0.08 -5.17 14.53
C PHE A 3 -0.51 -4.30 13.33
N PRO A 4 -0.05 -3.05 13.25
CA PRO A 4 -0.31 -2.19 12.10
C PRO A 4 0.21 -2.79 10.79
N ILE A 5 -0.58 -2.70 9.73
CA ILE A 5 -0.22 -3.15 8.37
C ILE A 5 -0.52 -2.03 7.39
N LEU A 6 0.43 -1.72 6.50
CA LEU A 6 0.21 -0.81 5.38
C LEU A 6 0.36 -1.60 4.06
N ALA A 7 -0.71 -1.65 3.27
CA ALA A 7 -0.68 -2.16 1.90
C ALA A 7 -0.57 -0.98 0.91
N VAL A 8 0.52 -0.90 0.16
CA VAL A 8 0.72 0.11 -0.90
C VAL A 8 0.58 -0.56 -2.25
N VAL A 9 -0.30 -0.05 -3.11
CA VAL A 9 -0.55 -0.60 -4.46
C VAL A 9 -0.49 0.50 -5.52
N GLY A 10 -0.03 0.18 -6.73
CA GLY A 10 -0.15 1.05 -7.89
C GLY A 10 -1.52 0.92 -8.56
N ASP A 11 -2.06 2.01 -9.11
CA ASP A 11 -3.35 2.00 -9.82
C ASP A 11 -3.26 1.43 -11.25
N LEU A 12 -2.06 1.29 -11.80
CA LEU A 12 -1.79 0.69 -13.11
C LEU A 12 -1.33 -0.78 -13.01
N ASP A 13 -1.28 -1.36 -11.80
CA ASP A 13 -0.94 -2.77 -11.61
C ASP A 13 -2.14 -3.69 -11.94
N PHE A 14 -1.92 -5.00 -11.89
CA PHE A 14 -2.97 -5.99 -12.04
C PHE A 14 -4.07 -5.81 -10.99
N SER A 15 -5.32 -6.00 -11.40
CA SER A 15 -6.49 -5.89 -10.50
C SER A 15 -6.42 -6.84 -9.30
N SER A 16 -5.69 -7.95 -9.42
CA SER A 16 -5.39 -8.88 -8.32
C SER A 16 -4.57 -8.26 -7.20
N THR A 17 -3.69 -7.29 -7.50
CA THR A 17 -2.90 -6.58 -6.49
C THR A 17 -3.82 -5.72 -5.62
N ALA A 18 -4.71 -4.95 -6.23
CA ALA A 18 -5.72 -4.17 -5.52
C ALA A 18 -6.66 -5.06 -4.69
N ALA A 19 -7.15 -6.17 -5.27
CA ALA A 19 -8.01 -7.12 -4.57
C ALA A 19 -7.32 -7.76 -3.35
N SER A 20 -6.01 -8.02 -3.44
CA SER A 20 -5.23 -8.56 -2.31
C SER A 20 -5.08 -7.54 -1.18
N ALA A 21 -4.88 -6.26 -1.52
CA ALA A 21 -4.85 -5.19 -0.52
C ALA A 21 -6.22 -4.97 0.13
N ASP A 22 -7.31 -5.05 -0.63
CA ASP A 22 -8.68 -4.97 -0.11
C ASP A 22 -8.98 -6.14 0.83
N TYR A 23 -8.52 -7.35 0.49
CA TYR A 23 -8.62 -8.51 1.37
C TYR A 23 -7.87 -8.30 2.70
N LEU A 24 -6.66 -7.72 2.67
CA LEU A 24 -5.91 -7.41 3.89
C LEU A 24 -6.66 -6.45 4.79
N VAL A 25 -7.18 -5.34 4.26
CA VAL A 25 -7.95 -4.35 5.02
C VAL A 25 -9.24 -4.96 5.60
N ALA A 26 -9.90 -5.85 4.86
CA ALA A 26 -11.12 -6.51 5.34
C ALA A 26 -10.89 -7.53 6.46
N ASN A 27 -9.69 -8.11 6.58
CA ASN A 27 -9.43 -9.24 7.49
C ASN A 27 -8.41 -8.95 8.60
N ALA A 28 -7.68 -7.85 8.54
CA ALA A 28 -6.73 -7.44 9.58
C ALA A 28 -7.19 -6.13 10.25
N PRO A 29 -7.50 -6.13 11.57
CA PRO A 29 -8.10 -4.98 12.27
C PRO A 29 -7.33 -3.66 12.24
N GLN A 30 -6.03 -3.69 11.92
CA GLN A 30 -5.16 -2.52 11.86
C GLN A 30 -4.48 -2.36 10.48
N ALA A 31 -5.07 -2.96 9.45
CA ALA A 31 -4.60 -2.79 8.09
C ALA A 31 -5.19 -1.52 7.46
N GLU A 32 -4.32 -0.75 6.83
CA GLU A 32 -4.66 0.36 5.96
C GLU A 32 -4.11 0.13 4.55
N ARG A 33 -4.74 0.75 3.56
CA ARG A 33 -4.32 0.67 2.15
C ARG A 33 -4.10 2.07 1.59
N VAL A 34 -3.07 2.22 0.78
CA VAL A 34 -2.81 3.40 -0.05
C VAL A 34 -2.69 2.98 -1.51
N THR A 35 -3.32 3.75 -2.40
CA THR A 35 -3.15 3.61 -3.86
C THR A 35 -2.26 4.73 -4.36
N MET A 36 -1.13 4.40 -4.99
CA MET A 36 -0.21 5.35 -5.62
C MET A 36 -0.58 5.54 -7.09
N HIS A 37 -1.10 6.72 -7.42
CA HIS A 37 -1.57 7.04 -8.76
C HIS A 37 -0.42 7.22 -9.76
N GLY A 38 -0.55 6.61 -10.94
CA GLY A 38 0.46 6.61 -11.99
C GLY A 38 1.66 5.71 -11.68
N THR A 39 1.45 4.62 -10.95
CA THR A 39 2.45 3.56 -10.71
C THR A 39 1.85 2.19 -10.95
N ALA A 40 2.68 1.23 -11.36
CA ALA A 40 2.30 -0.16 -11.62
C ALA A 40 2.86 -1.07 -10.51
N HIS A 41 3.58 -2.14 -10.91
CA HIS A 41 3.95 -3.24 -10.03
C HIS A 41 5.04 -2.91 -9.01
N VAL A 42 5.82 -1.86 -9.24
CA VAL A 42 7.00 -1.52 -8.41
C VAL A 42 6.97 -0.05 -7.99
N PRO A 43 5.92 0.38 -7.25
CA PRO A 43 5.71 1.79 -6.89
C PRO A 43 6.89 2.40 -6.12
N ASN A 44 7.61 1.58 -5.35
CA ASN A 44 8.82 1.97 -4.63
C ASN A 44 10.01 2.33 -5.55
N MET A 45 10.03 1.82 -6.79
CA MET A 45 11.05 2.13 -7.79
C MET A 45 10.57 3.18 -8.79
N GLU A 46 9.27 3.22 -9.10
CA GLU A 46 8.68 4.16 -10.06
C GLU A 46 8.61 5.59 -9.51
N ARG A 47 8.27 5.73 -8.21
CA ARG A 47 8.15 7.03 -7.51
C ARG A 47 8.71 6.92 -6.08
N PRO A 48 10.03 6.78 -5.92
CA PRO A 48 10.65 6.46 -4.63
C PRO A 48 10.39 7.52 -3.56
N GLU A 49 10.35 8.81 -3.91
CA GLU A 49 10.10 9.89 -2.94
C GLU A 49 8.68 9.83 -2.36
N GLU A 50 7.70 9.57 -3.22
CA GLU A 50 6.30 9.43 -2.81
C GLU A 50 6.10 8.18 -1.96
N PHE A 51 6.66 7.04 -2.39
CA PHE A 51 6.63 5.79 -1.64
C PHE A 51 7.28 5.95 -0.26
N ASN A 52 8.48 6.52 -0.19
CA ASN A 52 9.20 6.73 1.06
C ASN A 52 8.41 7.64 2.01
N ARG A 53 7.80 8.70 1.50
CA ARG A 53 6.95 9.58 2.31
C ARG A 53 5.77 8.81 2.92
N ILE A 54 5.05 8.03 2.11
CA ILE A 54 3.92 7.21 2.57
C ILE A 54 4.35 6.25 3.69
N VAL A 55 5.47 5.54 3.49
CA VAL A 55 5.97 4.56 4.47
C VAL A 55 6.45 5.26 5.76
N LEU A 56 7.18 6.37 5.65
CA LEU A 56 7.66 7.11 6.82
C LEU A 56 6.52 7.75 7.61
N GLU A 57 5.50 8.29 6.94
CA GLU A 57 4.28 8.81 7.58
C GLU A 57 3.51 7.71 8.32
N PHE A 58 3.55 6.47 7.85
CA PHE A 58 2.97 5.32 8.55
C PHE A 58 3.79 4.91 9.78
N LEU A 59 5.12 4.87 9.68
CA LEU A 59 6.02 4.48 10.78
C LEU A 59 6.02 5.48 11.95
N GLN A 60 5.53 6.70 11.74
CA GLN A 60 5.43 7.74 12.78
C GLN A 60 4.13 7.68 13.59
N ARG A 61 3.20 6.78 13.26
CA ARG A 61 1.91 6.60 13.95
C ARG A 61 2.00 5.49 15.00
#